data_AF-A0A914DCF4-F1
#
_entry.id   AF-A0A914DCF4-F1
#
_cell.length_a   1.000
_cell.length_b   1.000
_cell.length_c   1.000
_cell.angle_alpha   90.00
_cell.angle_beta   90.00
_cell.angle_gamma   90.00
#
_symmetry.space_group_name_H-M   'P 1'
#
loop_
_entity.id
_entity.type
_entity.pdbx_description
1 polymer ?
#
loop_
_entity_poly.entity_id
_entity_poly.type
_entity_poly.pdbx_seq_one_letter_code
_entity_poly.pdbx_strand_id
1 'polypeptide(L)'
;MFLGALLAFTIIPLKLVERLVLMGGAFLLINRESANVTHISSNNYNLSLINPSATNFAHCNSYSNCDFCVTDERCGFCAESGSLSTKGYCLPVNSDNSDLQSLTGFCANPDSNGWHINNNTKYEWADVYCHTKFTALPIILMVVYLAFFAS
;
A
#
# COMPACT_ATOMS: atom_id res chain seq x y z
N MET A 1 10.00 48.29 -8.37
CA MET A 1 10.60 47.44 -7.32
C MET A 1 9.58 47.02 -6.24
N PHE A 2 8.75 47.93 -5.71
CA PHE A 2 7.73 47.59 -4.69
C PHE A 2 6.58 46.68 -5.16
N LEU A 3 6.10 46.82 -6.40
CA LEU A 3 4.99 46.01 -6.92
C LEU A 3 5.38 44.53 -7.12
N GLY A 4 6.63 44.25 -7.52
CA GLY A 4 7.15 42.90 -7.66
C GLY A 4 7.32 42.16 -6.32
N ALA A 5 7.70 42.90 -5.27
CA ALA A 5 7.80 42.34 -3.92
C ALA A 5 6.42 42.02 -3.33
N LEU A 6 5.42 42.90 -3.49
CA LEU A 6 4.05 42.65 -3.03
C LEU A 6 3.39 41.46 -3.73
N LEU A 7 3.59 41.32 -5.04
CA LEU A 7 3.12 40.16 -5.81
C LEU A 7 3.80 38.86 -5.35
N ALA A 8 5.09 38.88 -5.05
CA ALA A 8 5.79 37.72 -4.49
C ALA A 8 5.24 37.32 -3.10
N PHE A 9 4.96 38.28 -2.22
CA PHE A 9 4.46 38.01 -0.87
C PHE A 9 3.05 37.40 -0.83
N THR A 10 2.21 37.61 -1.84
CA THR A 10 0.83 37.06 -1.88
C THR A 10 0.67 35.86 -2.81
N ILE A 11 1.42 35.78 -3.91
CA ILE A 11 1.27 34.72 -4.91
C ILE A 11 2.00 33.44 -4.47
N ILE A 12 3.18 33.56 -3.86
CA ILE A 12 3.97 32.42 -3.38
C ILE A 12 3.20 31.58 -2.34
N PRO A 13 2.61 32.15 -1.27
CA PRO A 13 1.84 31.35 -0.31
C PRO A 13 0.59 30.74 -0.93
N LEU A 14 -0.08 31.42 -1.86
CA LEU A 14 -1.26 30.89 -2.55
C LEU A 14 -0.90 29.67 -3.44
N LYS A 15 0.21 29.77 -4.19
CA LYS A 15 0.76 28.67 -4.99
C LYS A 15 1.21 27.49 -4.14
N LEU A 16 1.74 27.75 -2.94
CA LEU A 16 2.12 26.72 -1.99
C LEU A 16 0.90 25.96 -1.48
N VAL A 17 -0.17 26.67 -1.09
CA VAL A 17 -1.42 26.06 -0.63
C VAL A 17 -2.05 25.18 -1.73
N GLU A 18 -2.11 25.67 -2.97
CA GLU A 18 -2.61 24.89 -4.11
C GLU A 18 -1.85 23.56 -4.29
N ARG A 19 -0.52 23.60 -4.19
CA ARG A 19 0.31 22.39 -4.33
C ARG A 19 0.23 21.45 -3.14
N LEU A 20 0.08 21.97 -1.91
CA LEU A 20 -0.17 21.16 -0.72
C LEU A 20 -1.50 20.40 -0.84
N VAL A 21 -2.54 21.06 -1.36
CA VAL A 21 -3.83 20.42 -1.63
C VAL A 21 -3.69 19.35 -2.71
N LEU A 22 -2.94 19.60 -3.79
CA LEU A 22 -2.66 18.58 -4.81
C LEU A 22 -1.90 17.37 -4.27
N MET A 23 -0.89 17.58 -3.42
CA MET A 23 -0.16 16.50 -2.76
C MET A 23 -1.08 15.68 -1.85
N GLY A 24 -1.86 16.34 -0.97
CA GLY A 24 -2.84 15.67 -0.13
C GLY A 24 -3.90 14.91 -0.94
N GLY A 25 -4.36 15.49 -2.06
CA GLY A 25 -5.28 14.86 -2.99
C GLY A 25 -4.70 13.61 -3.65
N ALA A 26 -3.42 13.64 -4.02
CA ALA A 26 -2.73 12.47 -4.57
C ALA A 26 -2.67 11.31 -3.56
N PHE A 27 -2.33 11.59 -2.29
CA PHE A 27 -2.35 10.58 -1.23
C PHE A 27 -3.75 9.98 -1.02
N LEU A 28 -4.80 10.80 -1.05
CA LEU A 28 -6.19 10.32 -0.94
C LEU A 28 -6.60 9.45 -2.14
N LEU A 29 -6.18 9.80 -3.35
CA LEU A 29 -6.44 9.00 -4.55
C LEU A 29 -5.74 7.64 -4.50
N ILE A 30 -4.49 7.61 -4.02
CA ILE A 30 -3.73 6.36 -3.85
C ILE A 30 -4.42 5.46 -2.82
N ASN A 31 -4.79 6.00 -1.66
CA ASN A 31 -5.49 5.23 -0.63
C ASN A 31 -6.84 4.68 -1.15
N ARG A 32 -7.58 5.48 -1.93
CA ARG A 32 -8.87 5.07 -2.50
C ARG A 32 -8.75 3.98 -3.57
N GLU A 33 -7.67 3.96 -4.34
CA GLU A 33 -7.46 2.98 -5.40
C GLU A 33 -6.63 1.77 -4.96
N SER A 34 -6.07 1.81 -3.76
CA SER A 34 -5.42 0.66 -3.15
C SER A 34 -6.35 -0.54 -3.07
N ALA A 35 -5.75 -1.72 -3.27
CA ALA A 35 -6.47 -2.98 -3.24
C ALA A 35 -7.25 -3.15 -1.93
N ASN A 36 -8.49 -3.60 -2.03
CA ASN A 36 -9.36 -3.80 -0.88
C ASN A 36 -8.97 -5.08 -0.14
N VAL A 37 -8.96 -5.03 1.19
CA VAL A 37 -8.69 -6.22 2.01
C VAL A 37 -9.97 -7.05 2.10
N THR A 38 -9.86 -8.31 1.72
CA THR A 38 -10.89 -9.32 1.98
C THR A 38 -10.68 -9.86 3.39
N HIS A 39 -11.57 -9.48 4.30
CA HIS A 39 -11.55 -9.96 5.67
C HIS A 39 -11.74 -11.47 5.72
N ILE A 40 -10.84 -12.11 6.43
CA ILE A 40 -10.85 -13.54 6.65
C ILE A 40 -11.84 -13.83 7.79
N SER A 41 -12.88 -14.59 7.49
CA SER A 41 -13.90 -15.05 8.44
C SER A 41 -14.02 -16.56 8.39
N SER A 42 -14.11 -17.23 9.54
CA SER A 42 -14.04 -18.70 9.71
C SER A 42 -15.00 -19.51 8.83
N ASN A 43 -15.99 -18.86 8.20
CA ASN A 43 -16.98 -19.50 7.32
C ASN A 43 -16.63 -19.46 5.81
N ASN A 44 -15.54 -18.81 5.39
CA ASN A 44 -15.29 -18.52 3.97
C ASN A 44 -13.98 -19.07 3.39
N TYR A 45 -13.18 -19.84 4.14
CA TYR A 45 -11.87 -20.30 3.64
C TYR A 45 -11.46 -21.69 4.16
N ASN A 46 -10.47 -22.25 3.47
CA ASN A 46 -9.85 -23.52 3.82
C ASN A 46 -8.97 -23.31 5.07
N LEU A 47 -9.52 -23.61 6.24
CA LEU A 47 -8.90 -23.42 7.56
C LEU A 47 -7.50 -24.04 7.69
N SER A 48 -7.16 -24.99 6.81
CA SER A 48 -5.86 -25.63 6.73
C SER A 48 -4.68 -24.69 6.41
N LEU A 49 -4.93 -23.54 5.77
CA LEU A 49 -3.88 -22.61 5.33
C LEU A 49 -3.73 -21.37 6.21
N ILE A 50 -4.78 -21.00 6.95
CA ILE A 50 -4.80 -19.79 7.77
C ILE A 50 -5.02 -20.20 9.22
N ASN A 51 -4.08 -19.80 10.06
CA ASN A 51 -4.13 -19.96 11.50
C ASN A 51 -4.69 -18.67 12.13
N PRO A 52 -5.98 -18.63 12.52
CA PRO A 52 -6.58 -17.43 13.15
C PRO A 52 -6.00 -17.13 14.54
N SER A 53 -5.31 -18.08 15.16
CA SER A 53 -4.59 -17.89 16.43
C SER A 53 -3.17 -17.35 16.24
N ALA A 54 -2.75 -17.06 15.00
CA ALA A 54 -1.46 -16.43 14.73
C ALA A 54 -1.40 -15.03 15.36
N THR A 55 -0.21 -14.67 15.85
CA THR A 55 0.04 -13.37 16.47
C THR A 55 -0.32 -12.25 15.50
N ASN A 56 -0.98 -11.19 15.99
CA ASN A 56 -1.41 -10.03 15.20
C ASN A 56 -2.41 -10.34 14.06
N PHE A 57 -2.94 -11.57 13.95
CA PHE A 57 -3.90 -11.91 12.89
C PHE A 57 -5.17 -11.03 12.93
N ALA A 58 -5.80 -10.93 14.11
CA ALA A 58 -7.01 -10.09 14.25
C ALA A 58 -6.73 -8.60 14.02
N HIS A 59 -5.50 -8.15 14.31
CA HIS A 59 -5.06 -6.77 14.09
C HIS A 59 -4.91 -6.49 12.59
N CYS A 60 -4.13 -7.31 11.88
CA CYS A 60 -3.95 -7.17 10.43
C CYS A 60 -5.28 -7.37 9.68
N ASN A 61 -6.10 -8.33 10.09
CA ASN A 61 -7.41 -8.57 9.51
C ASN A 61 -8.44 -7.46 9.83
N SER A 62 -8.12 -6.44 10.62
CA SER A 62 -9.00 -5.30 10.86
C SER A 62 -8.91 -4.20 9.79
N TYR A 63 -7.83 -4.19 9.00
CA TYR A 63 -7.62 -3.21 7.95
C TYR A 63 -8.52 -3.45 6.74
N SER A 64 -9.00 -2.36 6.13
CA SER A 64 -9.87 -2.41 4.97
C SER A 64 -9.14 -2.32 3.63
N ASN A 65 -7.93 -1.74 3.60
CA ASN A 65 -7.19 -1.49 2.36
C ASN A 65 -5.72 -1.88 2.51
N CYS A 66 -5.08 -2.21 1.39
CA CYS A 66 -3.67 -2.54 1.33
C CYS A 66 -2.78 -1.42 1.91
N ASP A 67 -3.07 -0.16 1.60
CA ASP A 67 -2.26 1.00 2.06
C ASP A 67 -2.14 1.05 3.58
N PHE A 68 -3.27 0.89 4.29
CA PHE A 68 -3.29 0.83 5.74
C PHE A 68 -2.65 -0.45 6.28
N CYS A 69 -2.77 -1.56 5.57
CA CYS A 69 -2.17 -2.85 5.94
C CYS A 69 -0.63 -2.78 5.94
N VAL A 70 -0.02 -2.27 4.86
CA VAL A 70 1.45 -2.19 4.68
C VAL A 70 2.09 -1.03 5.47
N THR A 71 1.28 -0.12 6.01
CA THR A 71 1.78 0.94 6.91
C THR A 71 2.15 0.38 8.29
N ASP A 72 1.57 -0.76 8.69
CA ASP A 72 1.91 -1.43 9.94
C ASP A 72 3.02 -2.47 9.70
N GLU A 73 4.17 -2.29 10.36
CA GLU A 73 5.34 -3.18 10.26
C GLU A 73 5.05 -4.64 10.63
N ARG A 74 3.93 -4.93 11.30
CA ARG A 74 3.54 -6.27 11.74
C ARG A 74 2.63 -6.96 10.74
N CYS A 75 2.21 -6.25 9.70
CA CYS A 75 1.25 -6.70 8.71
C CYS A 75 1.81 -6.55 7.30
N GLY A 76 1.30 -7.36 6.38
CA GLY A 76 1.61 -7.26 4.96
C GLY A 76 0.45 -7.77 4.13
N PHE A 77 0.45 -7.39 2.87
CA PHE A 77 -0.61 -7.65 1.93
C PHE A 77 -0.26 -8.82 1.02
N CYS A 78 -1.17 -9.78 0.92
CA CYS A 78 -1.05 -10.96 0.07
C CYS A 78 -2.15 -10.93 -0.99
N ALA A 79 -1.76 -10.82 -2.26
CA ALA A 79 -2.71 -10.70 -3.36
C ALA A 79 -2.39 -11.71 -4.46
N GLU A 80 -3.38 -12.04 -5.28
CA GLU A 80 -3.13 -12.86 -6.46
C GLU A 80 -2.25 -12.09 -7.47
N SER A 81 -1.20 -12.74 -7.97
CA SER A 81 -0.25 -12.20 -8.94
C SER A 81 -0.92 -12.16 -10.32
N GLY A 82 -1.37 -10.98 -10.72
CA GLY A 82 -1.94 -10.72 -12.05
C GLY A 82 -2.78 -9.46 -12.05
N SER A 83 -2.40 -8.50 -12.91
CA SER A 83 -3.07 -7.22 -13.20
C SER A 83 -3.92 -6.64 -12.07
N LEU A 84 -3.31 -5.81 -11.22
CA LEU A 84 -4.03 -4.90 -10.33
C LEU A 84 -5.07 -5.62 -9.49
N SER A 85 -4.61 -6.61 -8.71
CA SER A 85 -5.47 -7.32 -7.77
C SER A 85 -6.25 -6.30 -6.96
N THR A 86 -7.53 -6.16 -7.28
CA THR A 86 -8.45 -5.21 -6.63
C THR A 86 -8.81 -5.67 -5.22
N LYS A 87 -8.43 -6.90 -4.89
CA LYS A 87 -8.67 -7.56 -3.62
C LYS A 87 -7.47 -8.41 -3.22
N GLY A 88 -7.24 -8.52 -1.93
CA GLY A 88 -6.22 -9.39 -1.33
C GLY A 88 -6.41 -9.48 0.17
N TYR A 89 -5.49 -10.14 0.87
CA TYR A 89 -5.62 -10.44 2.29
C TYR A 89 -4.54 -9.70 3.07
N CYS A 90 -4.92 -9.07 4.18
CA CYS A 90 -3.95 -8.52 5.12
C CYS A 90 -3.59 -9.58 6.15
N LEU A 91 -2.31 -9.97 6.19
CA LEU A 91 -1.80 -11.07 6.98
C LEU A 91 -0.62 -10.60 7.84
N PRO A 92 -0.40 -11.18 9.02
CA PRO A 92 0.75 -10.85 9.85
C PRO A 92 2.05 -11.27 9.17
N VAL A 93 3.09 -10.44 9.28
CA VAL A 93 4.44 -10.76 8.77
C VAL A 93 5.09 -11.87 9.58
N ASN A 94 5.93 -12.69 8.95
CA ASN A 94 6.76 -13.63 9.69
C ASN A 94 8.00 -12.93 10.23
N SER A 95 8.27 -13.02 11.53
CA SER A 95 9.45 -12.40 12.17
C SER A 95 10.78 -12.91 11.63
N ASP A 96 10.82 -14.13 11.10
CA ASP A 96 12.05 -14.73 10.59
C ASP A 96 12.37 -14.28 9.16
N ASN A 97 11.36 -13.86 8.38
CA ASN A 97 11.53 -13.52 6.96
C ASN A 97 10.40 -12.57 6.48
N SER A 98 10.31 -11.39 7.07
CA SER A 98 9.24 -10.40 6.86
C SER A 98 9.03 -10.02 5.40
N ASP A 99 10.13 -9.94 4.65
CA ASP A 99 10.16 -9.38 3.30
C ASP A 99 9.62 -10.36 2.25
N LEU A 100 9.52 -11.64 2.60
CA LEU A 100 9.23 -12.72 1.63
C LEU A 100 7.99 -13.53 1.99
N GLN A 101 7.57 -13.55 3.25
CA GLN A 101 6.44 -14.39 3.66
C GLN A 101 5.64 -13.82 4.84
N SER A 102 4.34 -14.10 4.80
CA SER A 102 3.44 -13.98 5.93
C SER A 102 3.66 -15.10 6.95
N LEU A 103 3.24 -14.89 8.19
CA LEU A 103 3.24 -15.90 9.24
C LEU A 103 2.19 -17.01 8.97
N THR A 104 1.13 -16.69 8.22
CA THR A 104 0.05 -17.63 7.92
C THR A 104 -0.74 -17.21 6.69
N GLY A 105 -1.40 -18.15 6.01
CA GLY A 105 -2.24 -17.88 4.85
C GLY A 105 -1.60 -18.23 3.51
N PHE A 106 -2.11 -17.61 2.45
CA PHE A 106 -1.71 -17.93 1.07
C PHE A 106 -0.28 -17.53 0.74
N CYS A 107 0.29 -16.56 1.48
CA CYS A 107 1.67 -16.09 1.31
C CYS A 107 2.62 -16.59 2.42
N ALA A 108 2.35 -17.75 3.05
CA ALA A 108 3.17 -18.24 4.17
C ALA A 108 4.38 -19.09 3.75
N ASN A 109 4.28 -19.78 2.60
CA ASN A 109 5.30 -20.71 2.14
C ASN A 109 5.68 -20.38 0.69
N PRO A 110 6.78 -19.63 0.47
CA PRO A 110 7.26 -19.35 -0.87
C PRO A 110 7.90 -20.59 -1.49
N ASP A 111 7.72 -20.75 -2.80
CA ASP A 111 8.45 -21.71 -3.62
C ASP A 111 9.92 -21.27 -3.79
N SER A 112 10.76 -22.16 -4.33
CA SER A 112 12.17 -21.95 -4.70
C SER A 112 12.47 -20.67 -5.49
N ASN A 113 11.46 -20.12 -6.17
CA ASN A 113 11.54 -18.89 -6.96
C ASN A 113 10.97 -17.65 -6.23
N GLY A 114 10.64 -17.75 -4.93
CA GLY A 114 10.06 -16.67 -4.12
C GLY A 114 8.55 -16.44 -4.33
N TRP A 115 7.88 -17.28 -5.11
CA TRP A 115 6.44 -17.16 -5.40
C TRP A 115 5.60 -17.99 -4.44
N HIS A 116 4.44 -17.48 -4.06
CA HIS A 116 3.50 -18.21 -3.22
C HIS A 116 2.46 -18.90 -4.09
N ILE A 117 2.58 -20.22 -4.29
CA ILE A 117 1.69 -20.96 -5.18
C ILE A 117 0.70 -21.77 -4.35
N ASN A 118 -0.59 -21.44 -4.47
CA ASN A 118 -1.66 -22.20 -3.85
C ASN A 118 -2.69 -22.61 -4.90
N ASN A 119 -2.95 -23.91 -5.06
CA ASN A 119 -3.97 -24.43 -5.98
C ASN A 119 -3.82 -23.87 -7.42
N ASN A 120 -2.59 -23.87 -7.95
CA ASN A 120 -2.19 -23.30 -9.25
C ASN A 120 -2.37 -21.77 -9.42
N THR A 121 -2.82 -21.06 -8.38
CA THR A 121 -2.85 -19.59 -8.35
C THR A 121 -1.57 -19.06 -7.71
N LYS A 122 -0.98 -18.04 -8.33
CA LYS A 122 0.22 -17.37 -7.84
C LYS A 122 -0.20 -16.20 -6.95
N TYR A 123 0.43 -16.07 -5.80
CA TYR A 123 0.26 -14.93 -4.90
C TYR A 123 1.59 -14.18 -4.77
N GLU A 124 1.45 -12.87 -4.64
CA GLU A 124 2.51 -11.92 -4.42
C GLU A 124 2.37 -11.34 -3.01
N TRP A 125 3.49 -11.27 -2.31
CA TRP A 125 3.60 -10.73 -0.98
C TRP A 125 4.17 -9.32 -1.05
N ALA A 126 3.54 -8.38 -0.36
CA ALA A 126 3.99 -7.00 -0.29
C ALA A 126 3.77 -6.44 1.12
N ASP A 127 4.86 -6.16 1.82
CA ASP A 127 4.90 -5.61 3.18
C ASP A 127 5.24 -4.10 3.18
N VAL A 128 5.86 -3.59 2.12
CA VAL A 128 6.32 -2.18 2.06
C VAL A 128 5.45 -1.28 1.17
N TYR A 129 4.91 -1.81 0.07
CA TYR A 129 4.17 -0.99 -0.88
C TYR A 129 3.06 -1.76 -1.60
N CYS A 130 1.99 -1.06 -1.92
CA CYS A 130 0.89 -1.62 -2.71
C CYS A 130 1.09 -1.32 -4.20
N HIS A 131 0.93 -2.33 -5.05
CA HIS A 131 0.88 -2.13 -6.50
C HIS A 131 -0.43 -1.44 -6.89
N THR A 132 -0.38 -0.16 -7.22
CA THR A 132 -1.52 0.61 -7.76
C THR A 132 -1.16 1.20 -9.12
N LYS A 133 -2.16 1.59 -9.93
CA LYS A 133 -1.91 2.31 -11.19
C LYS A 133 -1.23 3.66 -10.99
N PHE A 134 -1.36 4.24 -9.79
CA PHE A 134 -0.99 5.62 -9.50
C PHE A 134 0.17 5.77 -8.51
N THR A 135 0.88 4.68 -8.17
CA THR A 135 2.07 4.72 -7.29
C THR A 135 3.17 5.66 -7.84
N ALA A 136 3.21 5.92 -9.16
CA ALA A 136 4.13 6.88 -9.78
C ALA A 136 3.69 8.35 -9.67
N LEU A 137 2.43 8.63 -9.31
CA LEU A 137 1.86 9.98 -9.32
C LEU A 137 2.49 10.92 -8.28
N PRO A 138 2.80 10.51 -7.04
CA PRO A 138 3.51 11.35 -6.06
C PRO A 138 4.91 11.76 -6.54
N ILE A 139 5.61 10.85 -7.23
CA ILE A 139 6.96 11.10 -7.75
C ILE A 139 6.90 12.16 -8.87
N ILE A 140 5.95 12.02 -9.80
CA ILE A 140 5.72 13.01 -10.87
C ILE A 140 5.39 14.38 -10.26
N LEU A 141 4.50 14.43 -9.27
CA LEU A 141 4.15 15.67 -8.59
C LEU A 141 5.34 16.28 -7.84
N MET A 142 6.22 15.47 -7.24
CA MET A 142 7.44 15.93 -6.57
C MET A 142 8.44 16.54 -7.55
N VAL A 143 8.64 15.91 -8.71
CA VAL A 143 9.51 16.46 -9.76
C VAL A 143 8.95 17.78 -10.30
N VAL A 144 7.63 17.84 -10.55
CA VAL A 144 6.95 19.08 -10.95
C VAL A 144 6.96 20.12 -9.84
N TYR A 145 6.99 19.74 -8.57
CA TYR A 145 7.17 20.68 -7.47
C TYR A 145 8.59 21.29 -7.51
N LEU A 146 9.62 20.45 -7.58
CA LEU A 146 11.02 20.88 -7.56
C LEU A 146 11.39 21.74 -8.78
N ALA A 147 10.93 21.38 -9.99
CA ALA A 147 11.24 22.12 -11.21
C ALA A 147 10.77 23.58 -11.19
N PHE A 148 9.69 23.87 -10.46
CA PHE A 148 9.12 25.22 -10.36
C PHE A 148 9.55 25.98 -9.10
N PHE A 149 10.06 25.29 -8.08
CA PHE A 149 10.59 25.92 -6.86
C PHE A 149 12.09 26.20 -6.95
N ALA A 150 12.81 25.47 -7.81
CA ALA A 150 14.23 25.68 -8.09
C ALA A 150 14.50 26.69 -9.22
N SER A 151 13.44 27.21 -9.88
CA SER A 151 13.51 28.18 -10.98
C SER A 151 13.17 29.60 -10.54
#